data_AF-A0A5M9NVP5-F1
#
_entry.id   AF-A0A5M9NVP5-F1
#
_cell.length_a   1.000
_cell.length_b   1.000
_cell.length_c   1.000
_cell.angle_alpha   90.00
_cell.angle_beta   90.00
_cell.angle_gamma   90.00
#
_symmetry.space_group_name_H-M   'P 1'
#
loop_
_entity.id
_entity.type
_entity.pdbx_description
1 polymer ?
#
loop_
_entity_poly.entity_id
_entity_poly.type
_entity_poly.pdbx_seq_one_letter_code
_entity_poly.pdbx_strand_id
1 'polypeptide(L)'
;MLTLNGTQLPLKNLRISVRQQLAGQDMSGQTSATDQAETGSKGKILTVKGVIPFTKKQLLTNLFSMAEAQDSGARQIYRISNKTAEALKIRQVKFQGAVRADEQDSHRQWSVSFELIEHLSVPERVEQRQPDKPAAQQKVQGVNTPVEIGQSDDVPPGTDVELTGFMKILKAADNALA
;
A
#
# COMPACT_ATOMS: atom_id res chain seq x y z
N MET A 1 -20.53 1.22 -16.79
CA MET A 1 -19.58 1.67 -17.83
C MET A 1 -18.21 1.79 -17.20
N LEU A 2 -17.13 1.52 -17.96
CA LEU A 2 -15.75 1.69 -17.54
C LEU A 2 -15.12 2.84 -18.34
N THR A 3 -14.37 3.72 -17.67
CA THR A 3 -13.56 4.74 -18.34
C THR A 3 -12.13 4.74 -17.83
N LEU A 4 -11.19 5.04 -18.73
CA LEU A 4 -9.75 5.19 -18.46
C LEU A 4 -9.29 6.54 -19.04
N ASN A 5 -8.82 7.46 -18.20
CA ASN A 5 -8.46 8.84 -18.58
C ASN A 5 -9.58 9.57 -19.35
N GLY A 6 -10.85 9.33 -18.98
CA GLY A 6 -12.01 9.89 -19.67
C GLY A 6 -12.42 9.15 -20.96
N THR A 7 -11.54 8.32 -21.53
CA THR A 7 -11.87 7.44 -22.66
C THR A 7 -12.81 6.35 -22.21
N GLN A 8 -13.97 6.25 -22.86
CA GLN A 8 -14.97 5.24 -22.53
C GLN A 8 -14.61 3.89 -23.18
N LEU A 9 -14.77 2.82 -22.41
CA LEU A 9 -14.70 1.44 -22.87
C LEU A 9 -16.12 0.82 -22.83
N PRO A 10 -16.97 1.06 -23.85
CA PRO A 10 -18.33 0.56 -23.88
C PRO A 10 -18.38 -0.93 -24.25
N LEU A 11 -18.07 -1.78 -23.27
CA LEU A 11 -18.10 -3.25 -23.42
C LEU A 11 -19.51 -3.81 -23.21
N LYS A 12 -19.89 -4.72 -24.13
CA LYS A 12 -20.91 -5.77 -23.99
C LYS A 12 -20.77 -6.54 -22.68
N ASN A 13 -21.84 -6.76 -21.90
CA ASN A 13 -21.82 -7.67 -20.74
C ASN A 13 -20.62 -7.45 -19.80
N LEU A 14 -20.31 -6.17 -19.53
CA LEU A 14 -19.17 -5.76 -18.71
C LEU A 14 -19.26 -6.39 -17.31
N ARG A 15 -18.24 -7.15 -16.94
CA ARG A 15 -18.03 -7.71 -15.60
C ARG A 15 -16.67 -7.29 -15.09
N ILE A 16 -16.64 -6.81 -13.84
CA ILE A 16 -15.42 -6.38 -13.17
C ILE A 16 -15.35 -7.13 -11.84
N SER A 17 -14.28 -7.89 -11.63
CA SER A 17 -13.97 -8.55 -10.36
C SER A 17 -12.69 -7.97 -9.79
N VAL A 18 -12.60 -7.85 -8.47
CA VAL A 18 -11.41 -7.32 -7.80
C VAL A 18 -10.87 -8.36 -6.84
N ARG A 19 -9.54 -8.52 -6.80
CA ARG A 19 -8.82 -9.34 -5.84
C ARG A 19 -7.74 -8.52 -5.14
N GLN A 20 -7.58 -8.77 -3.85
CA GLN A 20 -6.46 -8.28 -3.06
C GLN A 20 -5.85 -9.48 -2.36
N GLN A 21 -4.54 -9.67 -2.50
CA GLN A 21 -3.84 -10.65 -1.69
C GLN A 21 -3.55 -10.03 -0.33
N LEU A 22 -4.10 -10.64 0.72
CA LEU A 22 -3.77 -10.28 2.09
C LEU A 22 -2.52 -11.05 2.51
N ALA A 23 -1.68 -10.44 3.33
CA ALA A 23 -0.58 -11.16 3.94
C ALA A 23 -1.16 -12.25 4.86
N GLY A 24 -0.66 -13.47 4.74
CA GLY A 24 -0.96 -14.58 5.64
C GLY A 24 0.35 -15.26 6.00
N GLN A 25 0.62 -15.36 7.30
CA GLN A 25 1.74 -16.14 7.82
C GLN A 25 1.58 -17.61 7.47
N ASP A 26 2.68 -18.19 7.00
CA ASP A 26 2.88 -19.63 7.04
C ASP A 26 3.03 -20.03 8.53
N MET A 27 1.94 -20.46 9.17
CA MET A 27 1.94 -20.91 10.56
C MET A 27 2.62 -22.29 10.69
N SER A 28 3.94 -22.36 10.52
CA SER A 28 4.70 -23.54 10.94
C SER A 28 5.86 -23.16 11.86
N GLY A 29 5.49 -22.91 13.12
CA GLY A 29 6.38 -23.18 14.24
C GLY A 29 6.90 -21.96 14.99
N GLN A 30 6.60 -21.97 16.29
CA GLN A 30 7.29 -21.29 17.39
C GLN A 30 6.91 -19.83 17.68
N THR A 31 6.01 -19.73 18.67
CA THR A 31 6.06 -18.82 19.83
C THR A 31 6.01 -17.30 19.62
N SER A 32 4.93 -16.73 20.19
CA SER A 32 4.88 -15.44 20.90
C SER A 32 5.02 -14.15 20.09
N ALA A 33 3.85 -13.56 19.82
CA ALA A 33 3.54 -12.13 19.88
C ALA A 33 4.58 -11.15 19.32
N THR A 34 4.52 -10.95 18.01
CA THR A 34 4.75 -9.63 17.40
C THR A 34 3.65 -9.45 16.37
N ASP A 35 2.98 -8.29 16.38
CA ASP A 35 2.01 -7.91 15.35
C ASP A 35 2.58 -8.25 13.98
N GLN A 36 1.78 -8.94 13.19
CA GLN A 36 2.15 -9.39 11.87
C GLN A 36 2.66 -8.19 11.09
N ALA A 37 3.97 -8.15 10.82
CA ALA A 37 4.55 -7.15 9.95
C ALA A 37 3.97 -7.40 8.54
N GLU A 38 2.88 -6.69 8.21
CA GLU A 38 2.28 -6.63 6.88
C GLU A 38 3.25 -5.95 5.91
N THR A 39 4.32 -6.65 5.58
CA THR A 39 5.39 -6.09 4.78
C THR A 39 4.97 -6.17 3.31
N GLY A 40 4.26 -5.14 2.85
CA GLY A 40 3.96 -4.90 1.45
C GLY A 40 2.58 -5.37 0.99
N SER A 41 1.56 -4.58 1.31
CA SER A 41 0.27 -4.60 0.60
C SER A 41 0.50 -4.56 -0.91
N LYS A 42 0.19 -5.65 -1.60
CA LYS A 42 0.13 -5.69 -3.07
C LYS A 42 -1.15 -4.95 -3.49
N GLY A 43 -1.01 -4.03 -4.45
CA GLY A 43 -2.15 -3.26 -4.96
C GLY A 43 -3.29 -4.17 -5.45
N LYS A 44 -4.53 -3.69 -5.36
CA LYS A 44 -5.71 -4.44 -5.82
C LYS A 44 -5.62 -4.71 -7.31
N ILE A 45 -5.99 -5.90 -7.73
CA ILE A 45 -6.05 -6.29 -9.15
C ILE A 45 -7.51 -6.37 -9.55
N LEU A 46 -7.88 -5.64 -10.60
CA LEU A 46 -9.19 -5.68 -11.23
C LEU A 46 -9.08 -6.51 -12.51
N THR A 47 -9.89 -7.55 -12.62
CA THR A 47 -10.08 -8.29 -13.87
C THR A 47 -11.34 -7.76 -14.55
N VAL A 48 -11.20 -7.28 -15.77
CA VAL A 48 -12.29 -6.77 -16.59
C VAL A 48 -12.59 -7.76 -17.70
N LYS A 49 -13.86 -8.14 -17.85
CA LYS A 49 -14.35 -9.01 -18.92
C LYS A 49 -15.54 -8.35 -19.62
N GLY A 50 -15.68 -8.61 -20.91
CA GLY A 50 -16.82 -8.15 -21.69
C GLY A 50 -16.75 -8.66 -23.13
N VAL A 51 -17.61 -8.11 -23.98
CA VAL A 51 -17.65 -8.45 -25.42
C VAL A 51 -17.65 -7.19 -26.28
N ILE A 52 -16.93 -7.24 -27.40
CA ILE A 52 -16.86 -6.19 -28.42
C ILE A 52 -17.42 -6.78 -29.73
N PRO A 53 -18.52 -6.26 -30.29
CA PRO A 53 -19.00 -6.68 -31.60
C PRO A 53 -17.98 -6.42 -32.71
N PHE A 54 -17.91 -7.27 -33.74
CA PHE A 54 -17.00 -7.09 -34.88
C PHE A 54 -17.18 -5.76 -35.61
N THR A 55 -18.40 -5.21 -35.58
CA THR A 55 -18.72 -3.88 -36.12
C THR A 55 -17.98 -2.74 -35.41
N LYS A 56 -17.44 -2.96 -34.21
CA LYS A 56 -16.70 -1.97 -33.41
C LYS A 56 -15.19 -2.27 -33.35
N LYS A 57 -14.58 -2.65 -34.48
CA LYS A 57 -13.14 -2.97 -34.57
C LYS A 57 -12.22 -1.88 -33.98
N GLN A 58 -12.55 -0.59 -34.14
CA GLN A 58 -11.77 0.51 -33.57
C GLN A 58 -11.71 0.46 -32.05
N LEU A 59 -12.78 -0.02 -31.38
CA LEU A 59 -12.78 -0.17 -29.93
C LEU A 59 -11.76 -1.23 -29.49
N LEU A 60 -11.64 -2.32 -30.24
CA LEU A 60 -10.64 -3.36 -29.98
C LEU A 60 -9.22 -2.81 -30.17
N THR A 61 -8.96 -2.13 -31.29
CA THR A 61 -7.66 -1.49 -31.55
C THR A 61 -7.29 -0.50 -30.44
N ASN A 62 -8.23 0.35 -30.02
CA ASN A 62 -8.02 1.31 -28.95
C ASN A 62 -7.72 0.62 -27.61
N LEU A 63 -8.39 -0.50 -27.29
CA LEU A 63 -8.12 -1.27 -26.08
C LEU A 63 -6.67 -1.77 -26.04
N PHE A 64 -6.17 -2.34 -27.15
CA PHE A 64 -4.80 -2.83 -27.22
C PHE A 64 -3.77 -1.69 -27.23
N SER A 65 -4.06 -0.59 -27.93
CA SER A 65 -3.21 0.61 -27.90
C SER A 65 -3.09 1.19 -26.48
N MET A 66 -4.20 1.26 -25.71
CA MET A 66 -4.15 1.65 -24.30
C MET A 66 -3.38 0.64 -23.45
N ALA A 67 -3.48 -0.65 -23.76
CA ALA A 67 -2.73 -1.65 -23.03
C ALA A 67 -1.22 -1.50 -23.25
N GLU A 68 -0.79 -1.20 -24.47
CA GLU A 68 0.63 -1.09 -24.85
C GLU A 68 1.25 0.28 -24.54
N ALA A 69 0.41 1.29 -24.30
CA ALA A 69 0.88 2.65 -24.03
C ALA A 69 1.88 2.70 -22.88
N GLN A 70 2.94 3.47 -23.11
CA GLN A 70 3.97 3.78 -22.15
C GLN A 70 4.13 5.29 -22.02
N ASP A 71 4.52 5.73 -20.83
CA ASP A 71 4.96 7.09 -20.56
C ASP A 71 6.36 7.01 -19.94
N SER A 72 7.32 7.71 -20.55
CA SER A 72 8.71 7.78 -20.05
C SER A 72 9.34 6.40 -19.78
N GLY A 73 9.05 5.40 -20.61
CA GLY A 73 9.58 4.03 -20.50
C GLY A 73 8.85 3.14 -19.48
N ALA A 74 7.82 3.64 -18.80
CA ALA A 74 6.98 2.87 -17.89
C ALA A 74 5.57 2.67 -18.47
N ARG A 75 4.85 1.63 -18.01
CA ARG A 75 3.45 1.40 -18.40
C ARG A 75 2.59 2.62 -18.07
N GLN A 76 1.79 3.10 -19.02
CA GLN A 76 0.92 4.25 -18.83
C GLN A 76 -0.04 4.04 -17.64
N ILE A 77 -0.23 5.10 -16.86
CA ILE A 77 -1.14 5.12 -15.72
C ILE A 77 -2.46 5.78 -16.15
N TYR A 78 -3.55 5.12 -15.84
CA TYR A 78 -4.90 5.55 -16.19
C TYR A 78 -5.69 5.90 -14.93
N ARG A 79 -6.33 7.07 -14.93
CA ARG A 79 -7.43 7.37 -14.01
C ARG A 79 -8.61 6.50 -14.39
N ILE A 80 -9.04 5.65 -13.48
CA ILE A 80 -10.17 4.74 -13.67
C ILE A 80 -11.46 5.35 -13.13
N SER A 81 -12.58 5.11 -13.81
CA SER A 81 -13.91 5.33 -13.22
C SER A 81 -14.88 4.20 -13.61
N ASN A 82 -15.39 3.54 -12.58
CA ASN A 82 -16.54 2.65 -12.60
C ASN A 82 -17.04 2.46 -11.15
N LYS A 83 -18.27 1.94 -10.98
CA LYS A 83 -18.86 1.72 -9.63
C LYS A 83 -17.97 0.87 -8.70
N THR A 84 -17.28 -0.14 -9.22
CA THR A 84 -16.41 -1.03 -8.42
C THR A 84 -15.13 -0.32 -7.96
N ALA A 85 -14.46 0.40 -8.86
CA ALA A 85 -13.28 1.19 -8.51
C ALA A 85 -13.63 2.30 -7.51
N GLU A 86 -14.76 2.98 -7.70
CA GLU A 86 -15.27 3.99 -6.77
C GLU A 86 -15.53 3.41 -5.37
N ALA A 87 -16.25 2.28 -5.29
CA ALA A 87 -16.55 1.61 -4.03
C ALA A 87 -15.28 1.20 -3.24
N LEU A 88 -14.21 0.86 -3.96
CA LEU A 88 -12.92 0.46 -3.36
C LEU A 88 -11.90 1.59 -3.30
N LYS A 89 -12.30 2.83 -3.62
CA LYS A 89 -11.44 4.03 -3.68
C LYS A 89 -10.22 3.87 -4.60
N ILE A 90 -10.29 3.02 -5.61
CA ILE A 90 -9.24 2.83 -6.61
C ILE A 90 -9.33 3.97 -7.63
N ARG A 91 -8.29 4.82 -7.66
CA ARG A 91 -8.29 6.04 -8.51
C ARG A 91 -7.45 5.90 -9.76
N GLN A 92 -6.33 5.19 -9.65
CA GLN A 92 -5.37 5.01 -10.73
C GLN A 92 -5.05 3.54 -10.90
N VAL A 93 -4.86 3.13 -12.14
CA VAL A 93 -4.53 1.76 -12.52
C VAL A 93 -3.55 1.75 -13.68
N LYS A 94 -2.86 0.63 -13.86
CA LYS A 94 -2.10 0.33 -15.06
C LYS A 94 -2.46 -1.07 -15.55
N PHE A 95 -2.36 -1.29 -16.86
CA PHE A 95 -2.52 -2.64 -17.41
C PHE A 95 -1.42 -3.56 -16.87
N GLN A 96 -1.80 -4.78 -16.51
CA GLN A 96 -0.89 -5.82 -16.05
C GLN A 96 -1.26 -7.17 -16.69
N GLY A 97 -0.27 -8.07 -16.77
CA GLY A 97 -0.49 -9.42 -17.25
C GLY A 97 -0.79 -9.42 -18.75
N ALA A 98 -1.93 -10.00 -19.14
CA ALA A 98 -2.33 -10.16 -20.53
C ALA A 98 -3.65 -9.46 -20.83
N VAL A 99 -3.75 -8.90 -22.04
CA VAL A 99 -5.00 -8.48 -22.67
C VAL A 99 -5.35 -9.52 -23.73
N ARG A 100 -6.54 -10.10 -23.65
CA ARG A 100 -7.02 -11.13 -24.57
C ARG A 100 -8.26 -10.65 -25.30
N ALA A 101 -8.38 -11.11 -26.54
CA ALA A 101 -9.55 -10.95 -27.38
C ALA A 101 -9.72 -12.22 -28.21
N ASP A 102 -10.69 -13.04 -27.82
CA ASP A 102 -10.97 -14.31 -28.47
C ASP A 102 -12.22 -14.16 -29.34
N GLU A 103 -12.14 -14.53 -30.62
CA GLU A 103 -13.31 -14.56 -31.50
C GLU A 103 -14.31 -15.61 -31.04
N GLN A 104 -15.60 -15.27 -31.11
CA GLN A 104 -16.68 -16.22 -30.85
C GLN A 104 -17.31 -16.67 -32.16
N ASP A 105 -17.30 -17.96 -32.46
CA ASP A 105 -17.87 -18.46 -33.71
C ASP A 105 -19.40 -18.29 -33.77
N SER A 106 -20.07 -18.47 -32.62
CA SER A 106 -21.53 -18.39 -32.51
C SER A 106 -22.07 -16.96 -32.60
N HIS A 107 -21.24 -15.96 -32.29
CA HIS A 107 -21.63 -14.56 -32.27
C HIS A 107 -20.50 -13.73 -32.84
N ARG A 108 -20.75 -12.93 -33.89
CA ARG A 108 -19.76 -12.05 -34.56
C ARG A 108 -19.20 -10.94 -33.65
N GLN A 109 -18.45 -11.33 -32.63
CA GLN A 109 -17.91 -10.50 -31.56
C GLN A 109 -16.66 -11.15 -30.95
N TRP A 110 -15.81 -10.30 -30.35
CA TRP A 110 -14.68 -10.72 -29.55
C TRP A 110 -15.07 -10.77 -28.07
N SER A 111 -14.77 -11.86 -27.38
CA SER A 111 -14.71 -11.92 -25.92
C SER A 111 -13.40 -11.31 -25.45
N VAL A 112 -13.47 -10.22 -24.69
CA VAL A 112 -12.29 -9.52 -24.19
C VAL A 112 -12.10 -9.69 -22.69
N SER A 113 -10.84 -9.82 -22.29
CA SER A 113 -10.42 -10.04 -20.90
C SER A 113 -9.08 -9.36 -20.64
N PHE A 114 -8.99 -8.54 -19.60
CA PHE A 114 -7.73 -7.90 -19.21
C PHE A 114 -7.65 -7.63 -17.71
N GLU A 115 -6.43 -7.44 -17.22
CA GLU A 115 -6.15 -7.10 -15.82
C GLU A 115 -5.60 -5.67 -15.69
N LEU A 116 -6.09 -4.98 -14.67
CA LEU A 116 -5.64 -3.66 -14.25
C LEU A 116 -5.16 -3.79 -12.81
N ILE A 117 -3.94 -3.31 -12.50
CA ILE A 117 -3.46 -3.23 -11.13
C ILE A 117 -3.56 -1.79 -10.64
N GLU A 118 -4.03 -1.63 -9.41
CA GLU A 118 -4.04 -0.37 -8.68
C GLU A 118 -2.63 0.25 -8.63
N HIS A 119 -2.55 1.53 -8.98
CA HIS A 119 -1.36 2.34 -8.83
C HIS A 119 -1.52 3.25 -7.60
N LEU A 120 -0.74 2.97 -6.56
CA LEU A 120 -0.63 3.79 -5.36
C LEU A 120 0.50 4.82 -5.54
N SER A 121 0.22 6.10 -5.32
CA SER A 121 1.26 7.14 -5.36
C SER A 121 2.20 7.05 -4.16
N VAL A 122 3.36 7.73 -4.24
CA VAL A 122 4.37 7.70 -3.18
C VAL A 122 3.80 8.16 -1.83
N PRO A 123 3.07 9.29 -1.72
CA PRO A 123 2.45 9.69 -0.44
C PRO A 123 1.48 8.65 0.11
N GLU A 124 0.61 8.07 -0.73
CA GLU A 124 -0.35 7.05 -0.31
C GLU A 124 0.34 5.76 0.16
N ARG A 125 1.48 5.42 -0.44
CA ARG A 125 2.33 4.31 0.02
C ARG A 125 3.05 4.63 1.32
N VAL A 126 3.43 5.88 1.56
CA VAL A 126 4.07 6.32 2.81
C VAL A 126 3.05 6.34 3.94
N GLU A 127 1.85 6.86 3.72
CA GLU A 127 0.75 6.81 4.69
C GLU A 127 0.39 5.38 5.08
N GLN A 128 0.33 4.45 4.10
CA GLN A 128 0.13 3.02 4.39
C GLN A 128 1.29 2.36 5.16
N ARG A 129 2.49 2.97 5.16
CA ARG A 129 3.69 2.45 5.83
C ARG A 129 3.95 3.10 7.18
N GLN A 130 3.23 4.15 7.56
CA GLN A 130 3.46 4.78 8.86
C GLN A 130 3.06 3.80 9.96
N PRO A 131 3.98 3.41 10.85
CA PRO A 131 3.63 2.63 12.03
C PRO A 131 2.66 3.45 12.87
N ASP A 132 1.73 2.78 13.54
CA ASP A 132 0.80 3.42 14.49
C ASP A 132 1.60 4.32 15.43
N LYS A 133 1.18 5.59 15.53
CA LYS A 133 1.78 6.54 16.47
C LYS A 133 1.77 5.89 17.86
N PRO A 134 2.90 5.81 18.56
CA PRO A 134 2.92 5.27 19.90
C PRO A 134 1.93 6.06 20.75
N ALA A 135 0.99 5.35 21.37
CA ALA A 135 0.03 5.94 22.28
C ALA A 135 0.81 6.77 23.30
N ALA A 136 0.45 8.05 23.43
CA ALA A 136 1.05 8.92 24.42
C ALA A 136 0.85 8.26 25.80
N GLN A 137 1.94 7.80 26.40
CA GLN A 137 1.92 7.30 27.76
C GLN A 137 1.51 8.47 28.65
N GLN A 138 0.26 8.46 29.11
CA GLN A 138 -0.25 9.35 30.12
C GLN A 138 0.61 9.13 31.37
N LYS A 139 1.50 10.08 31.67
CA LYS A 139 2.23 10.12 32.94
C LYS A 139 1.18 10.23 34.05
N VAL A 140 0.90 9.11 34.71
CA VAL A 140 0.27 9.10 36.02
C VAL A 140 1.19 9.85 36.97
N GLN A 141 0.67 10.94 37.53
CA GLN A 141 1.35 11.75 38.54
C GLN A 141 1.36 10.94 39.84
N GLY A 142 2.40 10.11 40.00
CA GLY A 142 2.64 9.34 41.21
C GLY A 142 3.01 10.27 42.36
N VAL A 143 2.26 10.14 43.46
CA VAL A 143 2.51 10.77 44.76
C VAL A 143 3.90 10.37 45.25
N ASN A 144 4.68 11.38 45.68
CA ASN A 144 5.99 11.20 46.29
C ASN A 144 5.88 10.35 47.56
N THR A 145 6.61 9.23 47.60
CA THR A 145 6.97 8.54 48.84
C THR A 145 8.50 8.43 48.86
N PRO A 146 9.21 8.91 49.89
CA PRO A 146 10.67 8.83 49.94
C PRO A 146 11.08 7.37 50.15
N VAL A 147 12.00 6.86 49.33
CA VAL A 147 12.71 5.61 49.61
C VAL A 147 14.19 5.95 49.70
N GLU A 148 14.79 5.50 50.81
CA GLU A 148 16.17 5.70 51.22
C GLU A 148 17.20 5.24 50.18
N ILE A 149 18.36 5.90 50.25
CA ILE A 149 19.52 5.71 49.39
C ILE A 149 20.17 4.36 49.74
N GLY A 150 20.04 3.38 48.85
CA GLY A 150 20.83 2.15 48.86
C GLY A 150 21.81 2.15 47.70
N GLN A 151 23.12 2.12 48.01
CA GLN A 151 24.20 1.87 47.05
C GLN A 151 24.00 0.52 46.37
N SER A 152 24.08 0.50 45.03
CA SER A 152 24.46 -0.70 44.29
C SER A 152 25.26 -0.28 43.07
N ASP A 153 26.56 -0.55 43.15
CA ASP A 153 27.46 -0.71 42.01
C ASP A 153 26.91 -1.78 41.08
N ASP A 154 26.34 -1.39 39.93
CA ASP A 154 26.38 -2.23 38.73
C ASP A 154 25.98 -1.41 37.49
N VAL A 155 26.98 -0.90 36.77
CA VAL A 155 26.79 -0.35 35.42
C VAL A 155 27.76 -1.06 34.47
N PRO A 156 27.25 -1.83 33.49
CA PRO A 156 28.08 -2.45 32.45
C PRO A 156 28.78 -1.39 31.58
N PRO A 157 30.01 -1.64 31.10
CA PRO A 157 30.76 -0.65 30.33
C PRO A 157 30.16 -0.48 28.93
N GLY A 158 29.86 0.77 28.53
CA GLY A 158 29.46 1.12 27.16
C GLY A 158 28.10 1.82 26.99
N THR A 159 27.51 2.39 28.04
CA THR A 159 26.24 3.13 27.92
C THR A 159 26.52 4.62 27.73
N ASP A 160 26.44 5.12 26.50
CA ASP A 160 26.44 6.55 26.22
C ASP A 160 25.14 7.17 26.73
N VAL A 161 25.19 7.73 27.94
CA VAL A 161 24.11 8.56 28.45
C VAL A 161 24.15 9.88 27.70
N GLU A 162 23.19 10.13 26.81
CA GLU A 162 23.01 11.44 26.21
C GLU A 162 22.61 12.45 27.30
N LEU A 163 23.62 13.14 27.83
CA LEU A 163 23.47 14.13 28.89
C LEU A 163 22.75 15.36 28.34
N THR A 164 21.44 15.39 28.50
CA THR A 164 20.60 16.57 28.20
C THR A 164 21.03 17.74 29.09
N GLY A 165 21.00 18.95 28.52
CA GLY A 165 21.80 20.13 28.89
C GLY A 165 21.93 20.51 30.38
N PHE A 166 20.97 20.16 31.24
CA PHE A 166 21.08 20.47 32.68
C PHE A 166 22.04 19.55 33.44
N MET A 167 22.21 18.28 33.04
CA MET A 167 23.15 17.37 33.72
C MET A 167 24.62 17.75 33.48
N LYS A 168 24.95 18.38 32.34
CA LYS A 168 26.32 18.86 32.09
C LYS A 168 26.73 19.99 33.03
N ILE A 169 25.78 20.82 33.44
CA ILE A 169 26.05 21.98 34.32
C ILE A 169 26.31 21.51 35.75
N LEU A 170 25.55 20.53 36.25
CA LEU A 170 25.80 19.95 37.57
C LEU A 170 27.15 19.23 37.65
N LYS A 171 27.51 18.48 36.59
CA LYS A 171 28.79 17.76 36.56
C LYS A 171 30.00 18.71 36.50
N ALA A 172 29.85 19.88 35.87
CA ALA A 172 30.89 20.90 35.85
C ALA A 172 31.07 21.60 37.21
N ALA A 173 30.01 21.75 37.99
CA ALA A 173 30.07 22.31 39.33
C ALA A 173 30.71 21.34 40.34
N ASP A 174 30.43 20.04 40.21
CA ASP A 174 30.98 18.99 41.08
C ASP A 174 32.50 18.84 40.88
N ASN A 175 32.98 18.90 39.63
CA ASN A 175 34.41 18.84 39.31
C ASN A 175 35.21 20.10 39.72
N ALA A 176 34.53 21.20 40.07
CA ALA A 176 35.17 22.42 40.55
C ALA A 176 35.30 22.47 42.08
N LEU A 177 34.73 21.48 42.78
CA LEU A 177 34.73 21.36 44.24
C LEU A 177 35.54 20.15 44.75
N ALA A 178 36.17 19.40 43.84
CA ALA A 178 37.18 18.38 44.13
C ALA A 178 38.59 18.92 43.79
#